data_AF-A0A4Z0PWR9-F1
#
_entry.id   AF-A0A4Z0PWR9-F1
#
_cell.length_a   1.000
_cell.length_b   1.000
_cell.length_c   1.000
_cell.angle_alpha   90.00
_cell.angle_beta   90.00
_cell.angle_gamma   90.00
#
_symmetry.space_group_name_H-M   'P 1'
#
loop_
_entity.id
_entity.type
_entity.pdbx_description
1 polymer ?
#
loop_
_entity_poly.entity_id
_entity_poly.type
_entity_poly.pdbx_seq_one_letter_code
_entity_poly.pdbx_strand_id
1 'polypeptide(L)'
;MKVPSYAGHKLVTLLAGLSLLASCSKETGVVPADSPKDAPTQAQTAWNDFVQRVSEGVNSDPLGQYVSKATQVADGATRPTRLKMNAEERTWARIQSMLATAHGGENSLIVPEEPVCDDGYYCGGGGGGGVVTPTVTSTFVSSENLSYDGDPTDNPNNYILDLELAKSSYSSVGAQTGYTKLNLDLNKGAGGKYIYLCFSRNRVEDHGYTTSWEGNLGRTMDKFPVRKFEVYGGAGMGWVAGAWWPDYTFLDIIWNPTSGFINSYKQIDLNDGAGGDALYAFLSKNSGEGAPFKEVGIIAGNSSSIQPPAGWKRHNADLNKGAGGDYIYFCYKQ
;
A
#
# COMPACT_ATOMS: atom_id res chain seq x y z
N MET A 1 51.04 43.79 42.75
CA MET A 1 50.61 44.35 44.06
C MET A 1 49.21 44.92 43.89
N LYS A 2 48.36 44.87 44.93
CA LYS A 2 46.90 45.20 44.95
C LYS A 2 45.95 44.24 44.19
N VAL A 3 45.33 43.35 44.97
CA VAL A 3 43.88 43.05 44.93
C VAL A 3 43.16 44.12 45.81
N PRO A 4 41.84 44.42 45.71
CA PRO A 4 40.69 43.50 45.85
C PRO A 4 39.73 43.61 44.62
N SER A 5 38.47 43.13 44.57
CA SER A 5 37.58 42.49 45.57
C SER A 5 36.58 41.52 44.91
N TYR A 6 35.80 40.81 45.74
CA TYR A 6 34.58 40.07 45.36
C TYR A 6 33.31 40.92 45.56
N ALA A 7 32.24 40.63 44.79
CA ALA A 7 30.95 40.10 45.28
C ALA A 7 29.80 40.36 44.28
N GLY A 8 28.88 39.39 44.11
CA GLY A 8 27.60 39.65 43.43
C GLY A 8 27.03 38.49 42.59
N HIS A 9 26.70 37.35 43.20
CA HIS A 9 25.86 36.36 42.51
C HIS A 9 24.45 36.95 42.25
N LYS A 10 23.99 36.85 41.00
CA LYS A 10 22.55 36.73 40.71
C LYS A 10 22.32 35.50 39.84
N LEU A 11 21.66 34.52 40.44
CA LEU A 11 21.10 33.35 39.78
C LEU A 11 20.00 33.84 38.84
N VAL A 12 20.22 33.79 37.53
CA VAL A 12 19.17 34.04 36.53
C VAL A 12 18.54 32.70 36.18
N THR A 13 17.38 32.43 36.77
CA THR A 13 16.55 31.28 36.43
C THR A 13 16.04 31.45 35.00
N LEU A 14 16.64 30.72 34.05
CA LEU A 14 16.15 30.69 32.68
C LEU A 14 14.88 29.83 32.64
N LEU A 15 13.70 30.45 32.77
CA LEU A 15 12.44 29.76 32.52
C LEU A 15 12.42 29.31 31.05
N ALA A 16 12.26 28.01 30.83
CA ALA A 16 12.05 27.43 29.52
C ALA A 16 10.67 27.87 28.99
N GLY A 17 10.65 28.96 28.21
CA GLY A 17 9.51 29.34 27.40
C GLY A 17 9.34 28.33 26.27
N LEU A 18 8.58 27.25 26.53
CA LEU A 18 8.27 26.24 25.54
C LEU A 18 7.29 26.81 24.51
N SER A 19 7.84 27.53 23.54
CA SER A 19 7.09 28.10 22.42
C SER A 19 6.59 26.96 21.53
N LEU A 20 5.35 26.51 21.78
CA LEU A 20 4.60 25.66 20.87
C LEU A 20 4.27 26.43 19.59
N LEU A 21 5.28 26.57 18.72
CA LEU A 21 5.07 26.87 17.32
C LEU A 21 4.40 25.63 16.70
N ALA A 22 3.07 25.65 16.69
CA ALA A 22 2.27 24.74 15.89
C ALA A 22 2.60 24.99 14.42
N SER A 23 3.60 24.26 13.91
CA SER A 23 3.86 24.15 12.49
C SER A 23 2.70 23.39 11.87
N CYS A 24 1.64 24.12 11.53
CA CYS A 24 0.63 23.68 10.59
C CYS A 24 1.26 23.59 9.20
N SER A 25 2.16 22.62 9.03
CA SER A 25 2.44 22.04 7.74
C SER A 25 1.10 21.60 7.20
N LYS A 26 0.63 22.23 6.12
CA LYS A 26 -0.55 21.74 5.40
C LYS A 26 -0.18 20.38 4.84
N GLU A 27 -0.51 19.32 5.57
CA GLU A 27 -0.73 18.03 4.94
C GLU A 27 -1.92 18.22 4.00
N THR A 28 -1.63 18.50 2.73
CA THR A 28 -2.53 18.19 1.63
C THR A 28 -2.57 16.67 1.45
N GLY A 29 -2.97 15.97 2.53
CA GLY A 29 -3.59 14.67 2.42
C GLY A 29 -4.86 14.91 1.64
N VAL A 30 -4.77 14.76 0.31
CA VAL A 30 -5.94 14.74 -0.55
C VAL A 30 -6.74 13.52 -0.11
N VAL A 31 -7.74 13.77 0.73
CA VAL A 31 -8.81 12.82 1.01
C VAL A 31 -9.30 12.35 -0.36
N PRO A 32 -9.38 11.03 -0.62
CA PRO A 32 -9.79 10.55 -1.93
C PRO A 32 -11.06 11.27 -2.36
N ALA A 33 -11.07 11.76 -3.59
CA ALA A 33 -12.33 11.99 -4.26
C ALA A 33 -12.97 10.61 -4.44
N ASP A 34 -13.79 10.21 -3.47
CA ASP A 34 -14.79 9.16 -3.66
C ASP A 34 -15.59 9.57 -4.89
N SER A 35 -15.23 8.98 -6.03
CA SER A 35 -15.94 9.20 -7.28
C SER A 35 -17.37 8.76 -7.02
N PRO A 36 -18.40 9.60 -7.28
CA PRO A 36 -19.73 9.41 -6.71
C PRO A 36 -20.45 8.22 -7.37
N LYS A 37 -20.12 7.02 -6.89
CA LYS A 37 -20.62 5.71 -7.31
C LYS A 37 -20.63 4.79 -6.10
N ASP A 38 -21.73 4.94 -5.37
CA ASP A 38 -22.24 4.05 -4.33
C ASP A 38 -21.45 4.01 -3.01
N ALA A 39 -22.15 4.32 -1.91
CA ALA A 39 -21.63 4.10 -0.57
C ALA A 39 -21.33 2.60 -0.36
N PRO A 40 -20.31 2.23 0.45
CA PRO A 40 -19.98 0.84 0.69
C PRO A 40 -21.21 0.08 1.19
N THR A 41 -21.46 -1.10 0.62
CA THR A 41 -22.56 -1.97 1.07
C THR A 41 -22.38 -2.34 2.55
N GLN A 42 -23.45 -2.81 3.20
CA GLN A 42 -23.38 -3.30 4.57
C GLN A 42 -22.31 -4.40 4.72
N ALA A 43 -22.24 -5.34 3.78
CA ALA A 43 -21.21 -6.38 3.73
C ALA A 43 -19.78 -5.82 3.49
N GLN A 44 -19.63 -4.83 2.59
CA GLN A 44 -18.35 -4.12 2.35
C GLN A 44 -17.85 -3.41 3.62
N THR A 45 -18.77 -2.81 4.38
CA THR A 45 -18.49 -2.10 5.63
C THR A 45 -18.07 -3.08 6.73
N ALA A 46 -18.86 -4.14 6.94
CA ALA A 46 -18.57 -5.21 7.90
C ALA A 46 -17.23 -5.91 7.62
N TRP A 47 -16.93 -6.19 6.36
CA TRP A 47 -15.67 -6.80 5.97
C TRP A 47 -14.47 -5.87 6.24
N ASN A 48 -14.60 -4.58 5.90
CA ASN A 48 -13.55 -3.61 6.19
C ASN A 48 -13.33 -3.44 7.71
N ASP A 49 -14.39 -3.45 8.54
CA ASP A 49 -14.26 -3.45 10.01
C ASP A 49 -13.53 -4.72 10.52
N PHE A 50 -13.92 -5.90 10.03
CA PHE A 50 -13.22 -7.15 10.38
C PHE A 50 -11.72 -7.07 10.06
N VAL A 51 -11.36 -6.67 8.83
CA VAL A 51 -9.95 -6.54 8.42
C VAL A 51 -9.22 -5.49 9.24
N GLN A 52 -9.87 -4.35 9.54
CA GLN A 52 -9.30 -3.30 10.38
C GLN A 52 -9.02 -3.81 11.80
N ARG A 53 -10.00 -4.42 12.46
CA ARG A 53 -9.88 -4.97 13.81
C ARG A 53 -8.85 -6.10 13.92
N VAL A 54 -8.71 -6.93 12.89
CA VAL A 54 -7.60 -7.90 12.81
C VAL A 54 -6.26 -7.19 12.61
N SER A 55 -6.19 -6.16 11.77
CA SER A 55 -4.97 -5.38 11.55
C SER A 55 -4.46 -4.68 12.82
N GLU A 56 -5.38 -4.24 13.68
CA GLU A 56 -5.13 -3.61 14.98
C GLU A 56 -4.83 -4.63 16.10
N GLY A 57 -5.05 -5.92 15.86
CA GLY A 57 -4.88 -6.99 16.86
C GLY A 57 -6.02 -7.09 17.88
N VAL A 58 -7.16 -6.45 17.62
CA VAL A 58 -8.39 -6.56 18.43
C VAL A 58 -9.07 -7.91 18.21
N ASN A 59 -9.06 -8.41 16.97
CA ASN A 59 -9.58 -9.71 16.57
C ASN A 59 -8.45 -10.57 15.95
N SER A 60 -8.70 -11.88 15.80
CA SER A 60 -7.85 -12.81 15.05
C SER A 60 -8.65 -13.49 13.94
N ASP A 61 -8.10 -13.60 12.72
CA ASP A 61 -8.65 -14.47 11.68
C ASP A 61 -8.24 -15.92 11.98
N PRO A 62 -9.17 -16.84 12.26
CA PRO A 62 -8.82 -18.21 12.59
C PRO A 62 -8.18 -18.97 11.43
N LEU A 63 -8.35 -18.50 10.19
CA LEU A 63 -7.68 -19.04 9.00
C LEU A 63 -6.24 -18.53 8.81
N GLY A 64 -5.83 -17.49 9.55
CA GLY A 64 -4.49 -16.88 9.43
C GLY A 64 -4.18 -16.24 8.07
N GLN A 65 -5.20 -15.94 7.24
CA GLN A 65 -5.00 -15.15 6.02
C GLN A 65 -4.84 -13.68 6.39
N TYR A 66 -5.71 -13.18 7.27
CA TYR A 66 -5.64 -11.82 7.81
C TYR A 66 -4.89 -11.80 9.15
N VAL A 67 -3.95 -10.86 9.31
CA VAL A 67 -3.09 -10.75 10.50
C VAL A 67 -2.89 -9.29 10.91
N SER A 68 -2.42 -9.07 12.14
CA SER A 68 -2.15 -7.72 12.64
C SER A 68 -0.96 -7.06 11.95
N LYS A 69 -0.90 -5.72 11.92
CA LYS A 69 0.26 -5.00 11.38
C LYS A 69 1.54 -5.22 12.21
N ALA A 70 1.39 -5.67 13.45
CA ALA A 70 2.49 -6.12 14.29
C ALA A 70 3.05 -7.50 13.87
N THR A 71 2.30 -8.31 13.11
CA THR A 71 2.81 -9.54 12.50
C THR A 71 3.79 -9.18 11.37
N GLN A 72 5.07 -9.08 11.72
CA GLN A 72 6.16 -8.91 10.77
C GLN A 72 7.02 -10.17 10.67
N VAL A 73 7.26 -10.60 9.44
CA VAL A 73 8.09 -11.73 9.04
C VAL A 73 9.44 -11.19 8.56
N ALA A 74 10.55 -11.79 9.00
CA ALA A 74 11.87 -11.38 8.55
C ALA A 74 12.12 -11.75 7.08
N ASP A 75 12.89 -10.93 6.37
CA ASP A 75 13.43 -11.27 5.04
C ASP A 75 14.32 -12.52 5.15
N GLY A 76 14.19 -13.47 4.21
CA GLY A 76 14.93 -14.74 4.24
C GLY A 76 14.78 -15.55 2.95
N ALA A 77 15.70 -16.52 2.75
CA ALA A 77 15.74 -17.37 1.55
C ALA A 77 14.50 -18.28 1.41
N THR A 78 13.83 -18.59 2.51
CA THR A 78 12.49 -19.18 2.53
C THR A 78 11.56 -18.22 3.26
N ARG A 79 10.42 -17.90 2.63
CA ARG A 79 9.42 -16.99 3.20
C ARG A 79 8.14 -17.80 3.43
N PRO A 80 7.50 -17.70 4.61
CA PRO A 80 6.24 -18.38 4.85
C PRO A 80 5.18 -17.81 3.91
N THR A 81 4.57 -18.69 3.11
CA THR A 81 3.35 -18.38 2.39
C THR A 81 2.16 -18.58 3.33
N ARG A 82 1.27 -17.57 3.40
CA ARG A 82 0.01 -17.67 4.15
C ARG A 82 -1.12 -18.04 3.20
N LEU A 83 -2.14 -18.67 3.76
CA LEU A 83 -3.37 -18.99 3.06
C LEU A 83 -3.96 -17.71 2.45
N LYS A 84 -4.36 -17.79 1.18
CA LYS A 84 -5.12 -16.74 0.51
C LYS A 84 -6.30 -17.40 -0.17
N MET A 85 -7.50 -17.08 0.30
CA MET A 85 -8.75 -17.72 -0.10
C MET A 85 -9.71 -16.66 -0.60
N ASN A 86 -10.40 -16.97 -1.70
CA ASN A 86 -11.48 -16.15 -2.24
C ASN A 86 -12.67 -16.11 -1.25
N ALA A 87 -13.39 -15.00 -1.16
CA ALA A 87 -14.54 -14.82 -0.27
C ALA A 87 -15.59 -15.93 -0.44
N GLU A 88 -15.87 -16.27 -1.70
CA GLU A 88 -16.80 -17.32 -2.13
C GLU A 88 -16.42 -18.71 -1.59
N GLU A 89 -15.16 -18.91 -1.24
CA GLU A 89 -14.61 -20.16 -0.69
C GLU A 89 -14.61 -20.20 0.84
N ARG A 90 -14.75 -19.05 1.53
CA ARG A 90 -14.75 -18.91 3.00
C ARG A 90 -16.09 -19.35 3.64
N THR A 91 -16.63 -20.49 3.23
CA THR A 91 -17.87 -21.04 3.81
C THR A 91 -17.60 -21.70 5.16
N TRP A 92 -18.57 -21.64 6.08
CA TRP A 92 -18.44 -22.23 7.43
C TRP A 92 -17.98 -23.70 7.41
N ALA A 93 -18.55 -24.54 6.55
CA ALA A 93 -18.16 -25.94 6.40
C ALA A 93 -16.69 -26.12 5.96
N ARG A 94 -16.19 -25.26 5.07
CA ARG A 94 -14.79 -25.28 4.65
C ARG A 94 -13.86 -24.77 5.74
N ILE A 95 -14.28 -23.75 6.48
CA ILE A 95 -13.55 -23.20 7.63
C ILE A 95 -13.42 -24.27 8.73
N GLN A 96 -14.51 -24.93 9.12
CA GLN A 96 -14.48 -26.07 10.05
C GLN A 96 -13.53 -27.18 9.59
N SER A 97 -13.61 -27.59 8.32
CA SER A 97 -12.75 -28.64 7.75
C SER A 97 -11.25 -28.27 7.82
N MET A 98 -10.91 -27.01 7.53
CA MET A 98 -9.53 -26.54 7.60
C MET A 98 -9.02 -26.41 9.05
N LEU A 99 -9.87 -25.96 9.98
CA LEU A 99 -9.51 -25.83 11.39
C LEU A 99 -9.33 -27.18 12.07
N ALA A 100 -10.22 -28.15 11.80
CA ALA A 100 -10.08 -29.53 12.26
C ALA A 100 -8.78 -30.20 11.76
N THR A 101 -8.22 -29.71 10.64
CA THR A 101 -6.93 -30.16 10.09
C THR A 101 -5.74 -29.39 10.68
N ALA A 102 -5.93 -28.12 11.07
CA ALA A 102 -4.86 -27.25 11.54
C ALA A 102 -4.57 -27.39 13.05
N HIS A 103 -5.59 -27.26 13.92
CA HIS A 103 -5.43 -27.32 15.37
C HIS A 103 -6.68 -27.85 16.07
N GLY A 104 -6.51 -28.77 17.02
CA GLY A 104 -7.61 -29.34 17.79
C GLY A 104 -8.13 -28.37 18.86
N GLY A 105 -9.31 -27.78 18.64
CA GLY A 105 -10.02 -26.98 19.64
C GLY A 105 -10.88 -25.88 19.02
N GLU A 106 -12.17 -26.18 18.82
CA GLU A 106 -13.18 -25.16 18.54
C GLU A 106 -13.40 -24.31 19.80
N ASN A 107 -12.97 -23.04 19.82
CA ASN A 107 -13.52 -21.97 20.68
C ASN A 107 -12.95 -20.61 20.25
N SER A 108 -13.81 -19.61 20.05
CA SER A 108 -13.50 -18.24 19.58
C SER A 108 -13.23 -18.07 18.08
N LEU A 109 -14.03 -18.72 17.22
CA LEU A 109 -14.01 -18.52 15.78
C LEU A 109 -14.93 -17.35 15.37
N ILE A 110 -14.38 -16.19 15.04
CA ILE A 110 -15.11 -15.14 14.33
C ILE A 110 -14.89 -15.34 12.84
N VAL A 111 -15.82 -16.06 12.20
CA VAL A 111 -16.01 -15.97 10.76
C VAL A 111 -16.81 -14.70 10.49
N PRO A 112 -16.47 -13.89 9.46
CA PRO A 112 -17.31 -12.78 9.02
C PRO A 112 -18.60 -13.30 8.37
N GLU A 113 -19.52 -13.78 9.20
CA GLU A 113 -20.94 -13.75 8.89
C GLU A 113 -21.38 -12.27 8.80
N GLU A 114 -22.48 -12.01 8.08
CA GLU A 114 -23.07 -10.68 7.89
C GLU A 114 -23.14 -9.89 9.22
N PRO A 115 -22.88 -8.57 9.21
CA PRO A 115 -22.44 -7.82 10.39
C PRO A 115 -23.25 -8.08 11.64
N VAL A 116 -22.55 -8.41 12.73
CA VAL A 116 -23.12 -8.45 14.08
C VAL A 116 -23.75 -7.09 14.39
N CYS A 117 -24.99 -7.11 14.87
CA CYS A 117 -25.73 -5.90 15.22
C CYS A 117 -25.18 -5.31 16.54
N ASP A 118 -25.44 -4.03 16.81
CA ASP A 118 -24.86 -3.28 17.95
C ASP A 118 -25.16 -3.89 19.35
N ASP A 119 -26.07 -4.86 19.43
CA ASP A 119 -26.46 -5.61 20.63
C ASP A 119 -25.64 -6.90 20.85
N GLY A 120 -24.65 -7.20 20.00
CA GLY A 120 -23.73 -8.32 20.18
C GLY A 120 -24.35 -9.70 19.96
N TYR A 121 -25.54 -9.75 19.36
CA TYR A 121 -26.20 -10.98 18.92
C TYR A 121 -26.12 -11.14 17.41
N TYR A 122 -26.19 -12.39 16.94
CA TYR A 122 -26.27 -12.71 15.52
C TYR A 122 -27.53 -12.05 14.92
N CYS A 123 -27.39 -11.29 13.83
CA CYS A 123 -28.54 -10.83 13.03
C CYS A 123 -29.14 -11.97 12.17
N GLY A 124 -29.14 -13.19 12.70
CA GLY A 124 -29.71 -14.41 12.12
C GLY A 124 -31.10 -14.66 12.68
N GLY A 125 -32.08 -13.88 12.22
CA GLY A 125 -33.48 -14.08 12.58
C GLY A 125 -34.04 -15.42 12.08
N GLY A 126 -33.95 -16.46 12.91
CA GLY A 126 -34.80 -17.66 12.85
C GLY A 126 -34.65 -18.59 11.65
N GLY A 127 -33.92 -19.69 11.85
CA GLY A 127 -34.30 -21.01 11.27
C GLY A 127 -34.23 -21.17 9.75
N GLY A 128 -33.02 -21.23 9.19
CA GLY A 128 -32.81 -21.70 7.82
C GLY A 128 -31.35 -22.08 7.58
N GLY A 129 -31.06 -23.38 7.42
CA GLY A 129 -29.70 -23.90 7.22
C GLY A 129 -29.13 -23.66 5.81
N GLY A 130 -29.11 -22.39 5.37
CA GLY A 130 -28.38 -21.97 4.16
C GLY A 130 -26.92 -21.69 4.50
N VAL A 131 -25.99 -22.29 3.75
CA VAL A 131 -24.57 -21.95 3.86
C VAL A 131 -24.36 -20.55 3.29
N VAL A 132 -24.19 -19.56 4.16
CA VAL A 132 -23.90 -18.18 3.75
C VAL A 132 -22.49 -18.13 3.16
N THR A 133 -22.39 -17.80 1.87
CA THR A 133 -21.11 -17.50 1.21
C THR A 133 -20.77 -16.03 1.43
N PRO A 134 -19.61 -15.67 1.99
CA PRO A 134 -19.21 -14.28 2.14
C PRO A 134 -19.24 -13.52 0.82
N THR A 135 -19.90 -12.36 0.83
CA THR A 135 -20.00 -11.48 -0.34
C THR A 135 -18.61 -11.01 -0.78
N VAL A 136 -18.38 -10.94 -2.09
CA VAL A 136 -17.16 -10.35 -2.66
C VAL A 136 -17.16 -8.84 -2.41
N THR A 137 -16.10 -8.34 -1.78
CA THR A 137 -15.94 -6.94 -1.40
C THR A 137 -14.62 -6.40 -1.96
N SER A 138 -14.60 -5.12 -2.35
CA SER A 138 -13.41 -4.45 -2.88
C SER A 138 -13.41 -2.96 -2.60
N THR A 139 -12.23 -2.42 -2.28
CA THR A 139 -11.95 -0.98 -2.19
C THR A 139 -11.08 -0.58 -3.38
N PHE A 140 -11.44 0.51 -4.05
CA PHE A 140 -10.69 1.06 -5.18
C PHE A 140 -10.26 2.49 -4.90
N VAL A 141 -8.98 2.79 -5.10
CA VAL A 141 -8.42 4.15 -5.05
C VAL A 141 -7.73 4.47 -6.38
N SER A 142 -7.78 5.73 -6.82
CA SER A 142 -7.21 6.11 -8.12
C SER A 142 -6.74 7.57 -8.18
N SER A 143 -5.99 7.89 -9.23
CA SER A 143 -5.56 9.23 -9.59
C SER A 143 -6.65 10.10 -10.24
N GLU A 144 -7.83 9.52 -10.50
CA GLU A 144 -8.94 10.17 -11.20
C GLU A 144 -9.57 11.23 -10.29
N ASN A 145 -9.84 12.41 -10.86
CA ASN A 145 -10.27 13.62 -10.14
C ASN A 145 -9.27 14.18 -9.10
N LEU A 146 -8.05 13.64 -8.98
CA LEU A 146 -7.00 14.24 -8.15
C LEU A 146 -6.32 15.38 -8.92
N SER A 147 -6.24 16.56 -8.29
CA SER A 147 -5.72 17.78 -8.90
C SER A 147 -4.24 17.67 -9.29
N TYR A 148 -3.91 18.15 -10.48
CA TYR A 148 -2.55 18.40 -10.93
C TYR A 148 -2.18 19.87 -10.67
N ASP A 149 -0.99 20.12 -10.12
CA ASP A 149 -0.50 21.45 -9.70
C ASP A 149 0.65 22.00 -10.57
N GLY A 150 1.15 21.21 -11.53
CA GLY A 150 2.21 21.61 -12.45
C GLY A 150 1.74 22.43 -13.65
N ASP A 151 2.70 22.87 -14.45
CA ASP A 151 2.44 23.66 -15.66
C ASP A 151 1.73 22.82 -16.74
N PRO A 152 0.50 23.19 -17.17
CA PRO A 152 -0.21 22.46 -18.22
C PRO A 152 0.50 22.43 -19.57
N THR A 153 1.50 23.29 -19.82
CA THR A 153 2.30 23.27 -21.05
C THR A 153 3.32 22.12 -21.06
N ASP A 154 3.74 21.63 -19.90
CA ASP A 154 4.70 20.53 -19.75
C ASP A 154 4.01 19.15 -19.81
N ASN A 155 2.76 19.06 -19.35
CA ASN A 155 1.94 17.85 -19.45
C ASN A 155 0.51 18.14 -19.97
N PRO A 156 0.36 18.59 -21.23
CA PRO A 156 -0.93 19.05 -21.77
C PRO A 156 -2.00 17.97 -21.92
N ASN A 157 -1.64 16.71 -21.70
CA ASN A 157 -2.56 15.56 -21.74
C ASN A 157 -2.82 14.96 -20.34
N ASN A 158 -2.26 15.55 -19.28
CA ASN A 158 -2.39 15.11 -17.88
C ASN A 158 -1.98 13.64 -17.64
N TYR A 159 -1.03 13.13 -18.44
CA TYR A 159 -0.57 11.74 -18.37
C TYR A 159 0.23 11.48 -17.08
N ILE A 160 0.24 10.23 -16.64
CA ILE A 160 1.14 9.78 -15.58
C ILE A 160 2.57 9.76 -16.12
N LEU A 161 3.45 10.59 -15.57
CA LEU A 161 4.85 10.73 -15.98
C LEU A 161 5.79 9.84 -15.18
N ASP A 162 5.45 9.50 -13.94
CA ASP A 162 6.22 8.57 -13.12
C ASP A 162 5.39 7.84 -12.07
N LEU A 163 5.91 6.71 -11.59
CA LEU A 163 5.40 5.96 -10.45
C LEU A 163 6.53 5.75 -9.44
N GLU A 164 6.20 5.82 -8.15
CA GLU A 164 7.10 5.50 -7.04
C GLU A 164 6.35 4.71 -5.97
N LEU A 165 7.08 4.17 -4.99
CA LEU A 165 6.49 3.55 -3.80
C LEU A 165 6.83 4.37 -2.57
N ALA A 166 5.91 4.48 -1.62
CA ALA A 166 6.18 4.98 -0.27
C ALA A 166 6.12 3.82 0.72
N LYS A 167 7.18 3.58 1.49
CA LYS A 167 7.26 2.46 2.45
C LYS A 167 7.65 2.92 3.85
N SER A 168 6.99 2.38 4.87
CA SER A 168 7.36 2.60 6.27
C SER A 168 6.80 1.52 7.22
N SER A 169 7.23 1.55 8.47
CA SER A 169 6.54 0.87 9.58
C SER A 169 5.28 1.62 10.05
N TYR A 170 5.00 2.82 9.51
CA TYR A 170 3.86 3.68 9.89
C TYR A 170 2.96 3.99 8.68
N SER A 171 1.64 4.01 8.88
CA SER A 171 0.64 4.34 7.84
C SER A 171 0.72 5.80 7.37
N SER A 172 1.21 6.68 8.24
CA SER A 172 1.42 8.11 7.98
C SER A 172 2.55 8.43 7.00
N VAL A 173 3.23 7.44 6.41
CA VAL A 173 4.26 7.70 5.40
C VAL A 173 3.69 8.49 4.22
N GLY A 174 4.28 9.66 3.95
CA GLY A 174 3.90 10.52 2.84
C GLY A 174 4.43 10.02 1.50
N ALA A 175 3.91 10.61 0.41
CA ALA A 175 4.60 10.58 -0.86
C ALA A 175 5.85 11.47 -0.84
N GLN A 176 6.75 11.27 -1.79
CA GLN A 176 7.84 12.19 -2.07
C GLN A 176 7.31 13.53 -2.63
N THR A 177 8.07 14.61 -2.47
CA THR A 177 7.80 15.90 -3.12
C THR A 177 7.54 15.70 -4.62
N GLY A 178 6.45 16.28 -5.14
CA GLY A 178 6.04 16.13 -6.53
C GLY A 178 5.21 14.88 -6.84
N TYR A 179 4.97 13.99 -5.87
CA TYR A 179 4.12 12.79 -6.01
C TYR A 179 2.83 12.87 -5.19
N THR A 180 1.79 12.22 -5.69
CA THR A 180 0.53 11.98 -4.99
C THR A 180 0.45 10.51 -4.55
N LYS A 181 0.15 10.27 -3.26
CA LYS A 181 -0.03 8.92 -2.68
C LYS A 181 -1.43 8.40 -2.96
N LEU A 182 -1.55 7.17 -3.46
CA LEU A 182 -2.81 6.44 -3.43
C LEU A 182 -2.96 5.77 -2.06
N ASN A 183 -4.00 6.16 -1.31
CA ASN A 183 -4.21 5.75 0.09
C ASN A 183 -4.77 4.31 0.23
N LEU A 184 -4.10 3.33 -0.38
CA LEU A 184 -4.38 1.90 -0.19
C LEU A 184 -3.07 1.15 0.02
N ASP A 185 -2.98 0.45 1.14
CA ASP A 185 -1.80 -0.32 1.55
C ASP A 185 -1.67 -1.62 0.73
N LEU A 186 -0.55 -1.80 0.04
CA LEU A 186 -0.23 -2.97 -0.77
C LEU A 186 0.00 -4.24 0.06
N ASN A 187 0.04 -4.12 1.40
CA ASN A 187 0.00 -5.24 2.35
C ASN A 187 -1.32 -5.29 3.16
N LYS A 188 -2.44 -4.74 2.64
CA LYS A 188 -3.72 -4.69 3.38
C LYS A 188 -4.14 -6.09 3.85
N GLY A 189 -4.32 -6.22 5.17
CA GLY A 189 -4.65 -7.49 5.83
C GLY A 189 -3.49 -8.48 6.01
N ALA A 190 -2.34 -8.29 5.36
CA ALA A 190 -1.19 -9.20 5.41
C ALA A 190 -0.13 -8.77 6.45
N GLY A 191 -0.44 -7.85 7.34
CA GLY A 191 0.54 -7.34 8.32
C GLY A 191 1.69 -6.58 7.64
N GLY A 192 2.93 -6.82 8.07
CA GLY A 192 4.13 -6.31 7.39
C GLY A 192 4.34 -4.79 7.42
N LYS A 193 5.06 -4.26 6.42
CA LYS A 193 5.25 -2.80 6.24
C LYS A 193 4.04 -2.17 5.57
N TYR A 194 3.80 -0.88 5.82
CA TYR A 194 2.88 -0.09 5.01
C TYR A 194 3.58 0.28 3.71
N ILE A 195 2.96 -0.07 2.57
CA ILE A 195 3.50 0.23 1.25
C ILE A 195 2.37 0.85 0.41
N TYR A 196 2.63 1.99 -0.20
CA TYR A 196 1.64 2.70 -1.02
C TYR A 196 2.20 3.00 -2.41
N LEU A 197 1.36 2.88 -3.44
CA LEU A 197 1.70 3.39 -4.76
C LEU A 197 1.58 4.93 -4.78
N CYS A 198 2.60 5.57 -5.30
CA CYS A 198 2.65 7.00 -5.57
C CYS A 198 2.72 7.22 -7.09
N PHE A 199 2.13 8.31 -7.58
CA PHE A 199 2.24 8.72 -8.98
C PHE A 199 2.60 10.19 -9.10
N SER A 200 3.23 10.58 -10.21
CA SER A 200 3.42 11.98 -10.56
C SER A 200 2.94 12.27 -11.97
N ARG A 201 2.42 13.49 -12.13
CA ARG A 201 2.12 14.15 -13.41
C ARG A 201 3.06 15.33 -13.68
N ASN A 202 3.89 15.68 -12.69
CA ASN A 202 4.98 16.66 -12.80
C ASN A 202 6.20 15.98 -13.40
N ARG A 203 7.05 16.71 -14.14
CA ARG A 203 8.32 16.13 -14.58
C ARG A 203 9.23 16.02 -13.36
N VAL A 204 10.16 15.08 -13.41
CA VAL A 204 11.10 14.83 -12.30
C VAL A 204 12.00 16.05 -12.05
N GLU A 205 12.31 16.84 -13.08
CA GLU A 205 13.01 18.13 -12.97
C GLU A 205 12.24 19.17 -12.13
N ASP A 206 10.90 19.09 -12.10
CA ASP A 206 10.03 19.99 -11.32
C ASP A 206 9.91 19.55 -9.83
N HIS A 207 10.39 18.35 -9.47
CA HIS A 207 10.33 17.83 -8.09
C HIS A 207 11.39 18.44 -7.14
N GLY A 208 12.28 19.30 -7.65
CA GLY A 208 13.25 20.04 -6.86
C GLY A 208 14.57 19.31 -6.55
N TYR A 209 14.89 18.24 -7.27
CA TYR A 209 16.18 17.54 -7.12
C TYR A 209 17.35 18.43 -7.57
N THR A 210 18.18 18.88 -6.64
CA THR A 210 19.32 19.78 -6.92
C THR A 210 20.51 19.04 -7.53
N THR A 211 20.42 18.69 -8.82
CA THR A 211 21.53 18.26 -9.70
C THR A 211 22.55 17.31 -9.05
N SER A 212 22.10 16.30 -8.31
CA SER A 212 22.96 15.17 -8.00
C SER A 212 23.05 14.25 -9.23
N TRP A 213 24.17 13.55 -9.36
CA TRP A 213 24.38 12.52 -10.40
C TRP A 213 23.29 11.42 -10.36
N GLU A 214 22.61 11.31 -9.22
CA GLU A 214 21.50 10.41 -8.88
C GLU A 214 20.25 10.65 -9.75
N GLY A 215 20.00 11.88 -10.21
CA GLY A 215 18.93 12.15 -11.18
C GLY A 215 19.26 11.65 -12.59
N ASN A 216 20.54 11.47 -12.92
CA ASN A 216 21.02 11.52 -14.30
C ASN A 216 21.33 10.14 -14.94
N LEU A 217 21.38 9.05 -14.15
CA LEU A 217 21.80 7.72 -14.62
C LEU A 217 20.67 6.78 -15.09
N GLY A 218 19.41 7.24 -15.08
CA GLY A 218 18.27 6.45 -15.56
C GLY A 218 17.00 7.26 -15.78
N ARG A 219 16.83 8.36 -15.03
CA ARG A 219 15.78 9.37 -15.24
C ARG A 219 16.27 10.52 -16.13
N THR A 220 16.44 10.18 -17.41
CA THR A 220 16.54 11.14 -18.53
C THR A 220 15.45 10.92 -19.57
N MET A 221 14.49 10.01 -19.28
CA MET A 221 13.30 9.73 -20.09
C MET A 221 12.04 10.42 -19.54
N ASP A 222 12.24 11.46 -18.73
CA ASP A 222 11.25 11.99 -17.77
C ASP A 222 10.16 12.86 -18.42
N LYS A 223 10.31 13.09 -19.72
CA LYS A 223 9.34 13.78 -20.59
C LYS A 223 8.39 12.80 -21.28
N PHE A 224 8.62 11.49 -21.12
CA PHE A 224 7.76 10.45 -21.67
C PHE A 224 6.82 9.91 -20.58
N PRO A 225 5.53 9.74 -20.89
CA PRO A 225 4.59 9.18 -19.94
C PRO A 225 4.83 7.68 -19.75
N VAL A 226 4.43 7.18 -18.58
CA VAL A 226 4.34 5.74 -18.30
C VAL A 226 3.33 5.12 -19.28
N ARG A 227 3.67 3.96 -19.85
CA ARG A 227 2.86 3.22 -20.84
C ARG A 227 2.54 1.79 -20.42
N LYS A 228 3.33 1.24 -19.50
CA LYS A 228 3.20 -0.12 -18.99
C LYS A 228 3.69 -0.22 -17.56
N PHE A 229 3.11 -1.16 -16.84
CA PHE A 229 3.46 -1.57 -15.48
C PHE A 229 3.62 -3.09 -15.52
N GLU A 230 4.67 -3.60 -14.87
CA GLU A 230 4.90 -5.04 -14.72
C GLU A 230 5.38 -5.37 -13.30
N VAL A 231 5.25 -6.65 -12.93
CA VAL A 231 5.71 -7.16 -11.64
C VAL A 231 6.54 -8.42 -11.88
N TYR A 232 7.76 -8.43 -11.37
CA TYR A 232 8.66 -9.59 -11.43
C TYR A 232 8.96 -10.07 -10.01
N GLY A 233 9.06 -11.39 -9.82
CA GLY A 233 9.23 -11.97 -8.50
C GLY A 233 8.65 -13.37 -8.35
N GLY A 234 8.73 -13.92 -7.14
CA GLY A 234 8.26 -15.26 -6.83
C GLY A 234 8.66 -15.79 -5.45
N ALA A 235 8.18 -17.00 -5.13
CA ALA A 235 8.44 -17.68 -3.86
C ALA A 235 9.93 -18.00 -3.68
N GLY A 236 10.49 -17.66 -2.51
CA GLY A 236 11.89 -17.93 -2.17
C GLY A 236 12.93 -17.09 -2.93
N MET A 237 12.51 -16.10 -3.73
CA MET A 237 13.41 -15.21 -4.45
C MET A 237 14.01 -14.15 -3.51
N GLY A 238 15.10 -14.50 -2.83
CA GLY A 238 16.05 -13.49 -2.36
C GLY A 238 16.68 -12.74 -3.55
N TRP A 239 17.49 -11.71 -3.29
CA TRP A 239 18.24 -10.99 -4.33
C TRP A 239 19.15 -11.94 -5.14
N VAL A 240 18.69 -12.39 -6.31
CA VAL A 240 19.50 -13.15 -7.28
C VAL A 240 19.92 -12.23 -8.43
N ALA A 241 21.06 -11.56 -8.24
CA ALA A 241 21.63 -10.69 -9.26
C ALA A 241 21.89 -11.48 -10.57
N GLY A 242 21.17 -11.13 -11.64
CA GLY A 242 21.37 -11.68 -12.98
C GLY A 242 20.30 -12.68 -13.46
N ALA A 243 19.31 -13.04 -12.63
CA ALA A 243 18.19 -13.87 -13.07
C ALA A 243 16.92 -13.01 -13.27
N TRP A 244 16.59 -12.73 -14.54
CA TRP A 244 15.31 -12.12 -14.96
C TRP A 244 15.10 -10.64 -14.55
N TRP A 245 16.05 -9.79 -14.92
CA TRP A 245 15.69 -8.38 -15.16
C TRP A 245 14.67 -8.32 -16.32
N PRO A 246 13.67 -7.42 -16.29
CA PRO A 246 12.90 -7.09 -17.49
C PRO A 246 13.81 -6.56 -18.60
N ASP A 247 13.26 -6.51 -19.82
CA ASP A 247 13.93 -5.84 -20.94
C ASP A 247 14.36 -4.40 -20.56
N TYR A 248 15.44 -3.90 -21.17
CA TYR A 248 16.03 -2.57 -20.91
C TYR A 248 15.08 -1.37 -21.14
N THR A 249 13.82 -1.63 -21.50
CA THR A 249 12.72 -0.67 -21.62
C THR A 249 12.06 -0.37 -20.28
N PHE A 250 12.31 -1.18 -19.24
CA PHE A 250 11.72 -1.06 -17.91
C PHE A 250 12.65 -0.38 -16.90
N LEU A 251 12.02 0.33 -15.96
CA LEU A 251 12.65 1.06 -14.86
C LEU A 251 12.02 0.59 -13.54
N ASP A 252 12.84 0.47 -12.50
CA ASP A 252 12.38 0.11 -11.15
C ASP A 252 11.43 1.18 -10.57
N ILE A 253 10.34 0.75 -9.94
CA ILE A 253 9.51 1.61 -9.10
C ILE A 253 10.07 1.56 -7.67
N ILE A 254 10.84 2.59 -7.30
CA ILE A 254 11.54 2.67 -6.01
C ILE A 254 10.97 3.75 -5.09
N TRP A 255 11.46 3.79 -3.85
CA TRP A 255 11.32 4.92 -2.94
C TRP A 255 12.68 5.62 -2.83
N ASN A 256 12.75 6.94 -3.02
CA ASN A 256 13.99 7.70 -2.95
C ASN A 256 14.00 8.70 -1.78
N PRO A 257 14.21 8.26 -0.52
CA PRO A 257 14.29 9.15 0.64
C PRO A 257 15.58 10.00 0.63
N THR A 258 15.59 11.03 -0.23
CA THR A 258 16.47 12.21 -0.24
C THR A 258 17.95 12.03 0.11
N SER A 259 18.79 12.14 -0.91
CA SER A 259 20.18 12.64 -0.90
C SER A 259 21.19 11.97 0.04
N GLY A 260 22.18 11.28 -0.54
CA GLY A 260 23.51 11.18 0.10
C GLY A 260 24.27 9.87 -0.07
N PHE A 261 23.60 8.75 -0.37
CA PHE A 261 24.28 7.44 -0.43
C PHE A 261 23.84 6.59 -1.64
N ILE A 262 24.76 6.50 -2.60
CA ILE A 262 24.65 5.83 -3.90
C ILE A 262 24.45 4.29 -3.78
N ASN A 263 24.54 3.72 -2.57
CA ASN A 263 24.58 2.28 -2.35
C ASN A 263 23.33 1.69 -1.66
N SER A 264 22.25 2.47 -1.50
CA SER A 264 21.00 1.99 -0.86
C SER A 264 19.78 1.95 -1.80
N TYR A 265 20.00 1.64 -3.09
CA TYR A 265 18.94 1.25 -4.02
C TYR A 265 18.30 -0.11 -3.62
N LYS A 266 17.65 -0.20 -2.46
CA LYS A 266 16.83 -1.37 -2.10
C LYS A 266 15.49 -1.24 -2.83
N GLN A 267 15.43 -1.83 -4.03
CA GLN A 267 14.20 -2.15 -4.73
C GLN A 267 13.16 -2.67 -3.73
N ILE A 268 11.95 -2.11 -3.73
CA ILE A 268 10.95 -2.41 -2.72
C ILE A 268 10.27 -3.73 -3.07
N ASP A 269 10.48 -4.72 -2.22
CA ASP A 269 9.60 -5.88 -2.16
C ASP A 269 8.21 -5.40 -1.71
N LEU A 270 7.19 -5.64 -2.54
CA LEU A 270 5.80 -5.26 -2.26
C LEU A 270 5.26 -5.98 -1.00
N ASN A 271 5.85 -7.14 -0.65
CA ASN A 271 5.50 -7.90 0.55
C ASN A 271 6.50 -7.70 1.73
N ASP A 272 7.30 -6.61 1.75
CA ASP A 272 8.31 -6.37 2.80
C ASP A 272 7.69 -6.45 4.21
N GLY A 273 8.25 -7.30 5.05
CA GLY A 273 7.75 -7.61 6.39
C GLY A 273 6.46 -8.44 6.44
N ALA A 274 5.71 -8.62 5.35
CA ALA A 274 4.49 -9.41 5.37
C ALA A 274 4.79 -10.92 5.24
N GLY A 275 5.73 -11.30 4.37
CA GLY A 275 6.05 -12.68 4.02
C GLY A 275 5.79 -12.95 2.53
N GLY A 276 5.38 -14.16 2.15
CA GLY A 276 4.96 -14.43 0.77
C GLY A 276 6.05 -14.32 -0.30
N ASP A 277 5.63 -14.14 -1.55
CA ASP A 277 6.54 -14.03 -2.70
C ASP A 277 7.35 -12.72 -2.60
N ALA A 278 8.62 -12.72 -2.98
CA ALA A 278 9.32 -11.44 -3.17
C ALA A 278 8.88 -10.86 -4.50
N LEU A 279 8.25 -9.68 -4.50
CA LEU A 279 7.65 -9.06 -5.68
C LEU A 279 8.19 -7.64 -5.87
N TYR A 280 8.57 -7.29 -7.09
CA TYR A 280 9.12 -5.99 -7.42
C TYR A 280 8.36 -5.39 -8.59
N ALA A 281 7.99 -4.11 -8.47
CA ALA A 281 7.21 -3.40 -9.47
C ALA A 281 8.10 -2.55 -10.40
N PHE A 282 7.75 -2.54 -11.68
CA PHE A 282 8.47 -1.85 -12.74
C PHE A 282 7.51 -1.06 -13.61
N LEU A 283 7.99 0.03 -14.20
CA LEU A 283 7.28 0.79 -15.22
C LEU A 283 8.07 0.78 -16.54
N SER A 284 7.39 1.00 -17.67
CA SER A 284 8.06 1.37 -18.91
C SER A 284 7.47 2.65 -19.49
N LYS A 285 8.36 3.49 -20.04
CA LYS A 285 8.04 4.72 -20.77
C LYS A 285 8.24 4.55 -22.30
N ASN A 286 8.65 3.37 -22.76
CA ASN A 286 8.94 3.10 -24.17
C ASN A 286 7.65 3.19 -25.02
N SER A 287 7.69 3.95 -26.12
CA SER A 287 6.59 4.13 -27.06
C SER A 287 6.05 2.83 -27.67
N GLY A 288 6.87 1.77 -27.74
CA GLY A 288 6.46 0.45 -28.22
C GLY A 288 5.51 -0.32 -27.28
N GLU A 289 5.44 0.05 -26.00
CA GLU A 289 4.67 -0.68 -24.97
C GLU A 289 3.17 -0.28 -24.93
N GLY A 290 2.71 0.51 -25.91
CA GLY A 290 1.32 0.93 -26.06
C GLY A 290 1.08 2.40 -25.67
N ALA A 291 -0.19 2.73 -25.42
CA ALA A 291 -0.62 4.10 -25.15
C ALA A 291 -0.21 4.58 -23.74
N PRO A 292 0.01 5.90 -23.55
CA PRO A 292 0.26 6.49 -22.24
C PRO A 292 -0.83 6.18 -21.21
N PHE A 293 -0.45 6.01 -19.95
CA PHE A 293 -1.39 5.99 -18.84
C PHE A 293 -1.91 7.40 -18.56
N LYS A 294 -3.23 7.58 -18.61
CA LYS A 294 -3.93 8.79 -18.18
C LYS A 294 -4.21 8.77 -16.68
N GLU A 295 -4.61 7.59 -16.20
CA GLU A 295 -4.97 7.35 -14.81
C GLU A 295 -4.36 6.03 -14.34
N VAL A 296 -4.02 5.96 -13.05
CA VAL A 296 -3.60 4.76 -12.33
C VAL A 296 -4.41 4.59 -11.05
N GLY A 297 -4.54 3.35 -10.58
CA GLY A 297 -5.29 3.03 -9.39
C GLY A 297 -4.87 1.70 -8.78
N ILE A 298 -5.33 1.44 -7.57
CA ILE A 298 -5.19 0.15 -6.88
C ILE A 298 -6.58 -0.32 -6.48
N ILE A 299 -6.90 -1.57 -6.79
CA ILE A 299 -8.05 -2.28 -6.19
C ILE A 299 -7.52 -3.31 -5.19
N ALA A 300 -8.14 -3.40 -4.01
CA ALA A 300 -7.92 -4.46 -3.04
C ALA A 300 -9.25 -5.08 -2.61
N GLY A 301 -9.27 -6.38 -2.34
CA GLY A 301 -10.50 -7.05 -1.91
C GLY A 301 -10.31 -8.50 -1.48
N ASN A 302 -11.40 -9.10 -1.01
CA ASN A 302 -11.41 -10.44 -0.41
C ASN A 302 -11.46 -11.60 -1.42
N SER A 303 -11.43 -11.31 -2.72
CA SER A 303 -11.42 -12.33 -3.78
C SER A 303 -10.53 -11.92 -4.96
N SER A 304 -9.94 -12.90 -5.64
CA SER A 304 -9.19 -12.70 -6.90
C SER A 304 -10.10 -12.33 -8.07
N SER A 305 -11.42 -12.51 -7.92
CA SER A 305 -12.44 -12.19 -8.92
C SER A 305 -12.72 -10.68 -9.07
N ILE A 306 -12.28 -9.84 -8.11
CA ILE A 306 -12.57 -8.39 -8.06
C ILE A 306 -12.15 -7.65 -9.34
N GLN A 307 -13.05 -6.79 -9.84
CA GLN A 307 -12.82 -5.99 -11.05
C GLN A 307 -12.83 -4.50 -10.72
N PRO A 308 -11.96 -3.69 -11.34
CA PRO A 308 -12.02 -2.24 -11.20
C PRO A 308 -13.27 -1.66 -11.90
N PRO A 309 -13.64 -0.40 -11.63
CA PRO A 309 -14.81 0.21 -12.24
C PRO A 309 -14.75 0.25 -13.77
N ALA A 310 -15.92 0.33 -14.43
CA ALA A 310 -16.01 0.34 -15.89
C ALA A 310 -15.06 1.38 -16.55
N GLY A 311 -14.33 0.96 -17.57
CA GLY A 311 -13.33 1.75 -18.29
C GLY A 311 -11.90 1.62 -17.75
N TRP A 312 -11.69 1.02 -16.58
CA TRP A 312 -10.37 0.67 -16.07
C TRP A 312 -9.90 -0.71 -16.56
N LYS A 313 -8.60 -0.87 -16.78
CA LYS A 313 -7.93 -2.16 -16.97
C LYS A 313 -7.24 -2.59 -15.68
N ARG A 314 -7.23 -3.89 -15.39
CA ARG A 314 -6.53 -4.52 -14.24
C ARG A 314 -5.26 -5.23 -14.72
N HIS A 315 -4.14 -5.07 -14.03
CA HIS A 315 -2.96 -5.93 -14.21
C HIS A 315 -3.21 -7.28 -13.53
N ASN A 316 -2.67 -8.37 -14.06
CA ASN A 316 -3.01 -9.73 -13.61
C ASN A 316 -2.24 -10.19 -12.37
N ALA A 317 -1.13 -9.53 -11.99
CA ALA A 317 -0.36 -9.88 -10.81
C ALA A 317 -1.05 -9.39 -9.53
N ASP A 318 -1.27 -10.31 -8.58
CA ASP A 318 -1.59 -9.97 -7.20
C ASP A 318 -0.35 -9.39 -6.52
N LEU A 319 -0.40 -8.11 -6.17
CA LEU A 319 0.70 -7.36 -5.57
C LEU A 319 1.01 -7.83 -4.14
N ASN A 320 0.09 -8.58 -3.52
CA ASN A 320 0.17 -9.10 -2.16
C ASN A 320 0.26 -10.65 -2.17
N LYS A 321 0.87 -11.24 -3.21
CA LYS A 321 0.84 -12.69 -3.48
C LYS A 321 1.62 -13.48 -2.43
N GLY A 322 0.98 -14.54 -1.92
CA GLY A 322 1.57 -15.45 -0.94
C GLY A 322 1.67 -14.88 0.48
N ALA A 323 1.46 -13.58 0.68
CA ALA A 323 1.44 -12.95 2.00
C ALA A 323 0.07 -13.07 2.71
N GLY A 324 -0.96 -13.64 2.07
CA GLY A 324 -2.32 -13.65 2.61
C GLY A 324 -3.02 -12.30 2.37
N GLY A 325 -3.78 -11.83 3.36
CA GLY A 325 -4.54 -10.57 3.30
C GLY A 325 -5.53 -10.49 2.13
N ASP A 326 -5.81 -9.25 1.71
CA ASP A 326 -6.60 -8.96 0.51
C ASP A 326 -5.80 -9.28 -0.77
N TYR A 327 -6.49 -9.67 -1.84
CA TYR A 327 -5.95 -9.66 -3.21
C TYR A 327 -5.84 -8.22 -3.69
N ILE A 328 -4.68 -7.82 -4.23
CA ILE A 328 -4.40 -6.42 -4.57
C ILE A 328 -3.88 -6.32 -6.00
N TYR A 329 -4.45 -5.44 -6.81
CA TYR A 329 -4.09 -5.31 -8.23
C TYR A 329 -3.88 -3.85 -8.65
N PHE A 330 -2.83 -3.63 -9.43
CA PHE A 330 -2.64 -2.37 -10.17
C PHE A 330 -3.69 -2.23 -11.26
N CYS A 331 -4.22 -1.01 -11.43
CA CYS A 331 -5.22 -0.65 -12.43
C CYS A 331 -4.80 0.59 -13.20
N TYR A 332 -5.22 0.71 -14.46
CA TYR A 332 -4.86 1.85 -15.32
C TYR A 332 -5.91 2.18 -16.39
N LYS A 333 -5.86 3.43 -16.90
CA LYS A 333 -6.57 3.92 -18.09
C LYS A 333 -5.57 4.45 -19.12
N GLN A 334 -5.87 4.27 -20.41
CA GLN A 334 -5.07 4.70 -21.57
C GLN A 334 -5.82 5.68 -22.47
#